data_AF-A0A6S7LSB0-F1
#
_entry.id   AF-A0A6S7LSB0-F1
#
_cell.length_a   1.000
_cell.length_b   1.000
_cell.length_c   1.000
_cell.angle_alpha   90.00
_cell.angle_beta   90.00
_cell.angle_gamma   90.00
#
_symmetry.space_group_name_H-M   'P 1'
#
loop_
_entity.id
_entity.type
_entity.pdbx_description
1 polymer ?
#
loop_
_entity_poly.entity_id
_entity_poly.type
_entity_poly.pdbx_seq_one_letter_code
_entity_poly.pdbx_strand_id
1 'polypeptide(L)' 'MINDLELASSSTDHWKYVDDVTISESLKKNEVSVLQSDLNTIERWTVNNNMKLNGKKCK' A
#
# COMPACT_ATOMS: atom_id res chain seq x y z
N MET A 1 -3.12 -13.83 -3.59
CA MET A 1 -1.86 -13.78 -2.81
C MET A 1 -1.34 -12.35 -2.80
N ILE A 2 -0.44 -11.94 -1.87
CA ILE A 2 0.06 -10.54 -1.83
C ILE A 2 0.69 -10.09 -3.15
N ASN A 3 1.20 -11.04 -3.94
CA ASN A 3 1.74 -10.81 -5.27
C ASN A 3 0.71 -10.16 -6.22
N ASP A 4 -0.59 -10.44 -6.03
CA ASP A 4 -1.69 -9.92 -6.86
C ASP A 4 -2.17 -8.52 -6.42
N LEU A 5 -1.54 -7.92 -5.40
CA LEU A 5 -1.84 -6.56 -4.96
C LEU A 5 -1.28 -5.54 -5.96
N GLU A 6 -2.11 -5.02 -6.86
CA GLU A 6 -1.72 -3.95 -7.78
C GLU A 6 -2.11 -2.59 -7.19
N LEU A 7 -1.12 -1.71 -7.02
CA LEU A 7 -1.32 -0.31 -6.64
C LEU A 7 -1.45 0.54 -7.90
N ALA A 8 -2.55 1.29 -8.00
CA ALA A 8 -2.91 2.04 -9.21
C ALA A 8 -2.09 3.33 -9.43
N SER A 9 -1.27 3.70 -8.47
CA SER A 9 -0.67 5.02 -8.32
C SER A 9 0.77 5.01 -8.81
N SER A 10 1.01 5.78 -9.87
CA SER A 10 2.32 5.92 -10.53
C SER A 10 3.31 6.80 -9.74
N SER A 11 2.88 7.40 -8.64
CA SER A 11 3.69 8.24 -7.73
C SER A 11 4.24 7.49 -6.51
N THR A 12 3.89 6.21 -6.36
CA THR A 12 4.23 5.38 -5.21
C THR A 12 5.03 4.16 -5.65
N ASP A 13 6.24 4.05 -5.11
CA ASP A 13 7.05 2.85 -5.24
C ASP A 13 6.55 1.79 -4.25
N HIS A 14 6.60 0.52 -4.65
CA HIS A 14 6.24 -0.57 -3.76
C HIS A 14 7.17 -1.78 -3.92
N TRP A 15 7.40 -2.47 -2.81
CA TRP A 15 8.18 -3.69 -2.73
C TRP A 15 7.38 -4.75 -1.99
N LYS A 16 7.35 -5.96 -2.53
CA LYS A 16 6.63 -7.11 -1.98
C LYS A 16 7.64 -8.20 -1.60
N TYR A 17 7.52 -8.79 -0.42
CA TYR A 17 8.31 -9.94 0.00
C TYR A 17 7.49 -10.86 0.91
N VAL A 18 7.14 -12.05 0.40
CA VAL A 18 6.34 -13.06 1.11
C VAL A 18 4.98 -12.51 1.56
N ASP A 19 4.87 -12.01 2.78
CA ASP A 19 3.65 -11.40 3.35
C ASP A 19 3.83 -9.91 3.66
N ASP A 20 5.05 -9.39 3.51
CA ASP A 20 5.38 -8.00 3.77
C ASP A 20 5.25 -7.17 2.49
N VAL A 21 4.64 -6.00 2.62
CA VAL A 21 4.58 -4.98 1.57
C VAL A 21 5.09 -3.67 2.15
N THR A 22 6.03 -3.06 1.45
CA THR A 22 6.51 -1.71 1.73
C THR A 22 6.06 -0.80 0.59
N ILE A 23 5.42 0.32 0.94
CA ILE A 23 5.07 1.38 -0.01
C ILE A 23 5.82 2.65 0.38
N SER A 24 6.25 3.42 -0.61
CA SER A 24 6.95 4.69 -0.41
C SER A 24 6.47 5.70 -1.44
N GLU A 25 6.25 6.92 -0.99
CA GLU A 25 5.89 8.04 -1.85
C GLU A 25 7.03 9.06 -1.87
N SER A 26 7.39 9.54 -3.06
CA SER A 26 8.34 10.64 -3.23
C SER A 26 7.61 11.87 -3.76
N LEU A 27 7.40 12.86 -2.88
CA LEU A 27 6.71 14.11 -3.22
C LEU A 27 7.70 15.25 -3.44
N LYS A 28 7.45 16.07 -4.46
CA LYS A 28 8.12 17.37 -4.58
C LYS A 28 7.46 18.37 -3.63
N LYS A 29 8.20 19.45 -3.34
CA LYS A 29 7.69 20.54 -2.51
C LYS A 29 6.39 21.09 -3.11
N ASN A 30 5.32 21.12 -2.32
CA ASN A 30 3.94 21.53 -2.65
C ASN A 30 3.09 20.50 -3.41
N GLU A 31 3.53 19.25 -3.57
CA GLU A 31 2.64 18.17 -4.04
C GLU A 31 1.82 17.58 -2.88
N VAL A 32 0.63 17.06 -3.21
CA VAL A 32 -0.27 16.43 -2.25
C VAL A 32 0.00 14.93 -2.22
N SER A 33 0.13 14.38 -1.02
CA SER A 33 0.31 12.95 -0.80
C SER A 33 -0.92 12.15 -1.25
N VAL A 34 -0.69 11.10 -2.02
CA VAL A 34 -1.67 10.07 -2.36
C VAL A 34 -1.49 8.78 -1.55
N LEU A 35 -0.45 8.69 -0.70
CA LEU A 35 -0.13 7.50 0.10
C LEU A 35 -1.31 7.01 0.95
N GLN A 36 -2.13 7.92 1.51
CA GLN A 36 -3.31 7.52 2.28
C GLN A 36 -4.39 6.86 1.39
N SER A 37 -4.54 7.33 0.15
CA SER A 37 -5.46 6.70 -0.82
C SER A 37 -5.00 5.29 -1.17
N ASP A 38 -3.69 5.10 -1.28
CA ASP A 38 -3.06 3.81 -1.55
C ASP A 38 -3.25 2.85 -0.38
N LEU A 39 -3.04 3.32 0.86
CA LEU A 39 -3.32 2.55 2.07
C LEU A 39 -4.78 2.10 2.14
N ASN A 40 -5.73 2.98 1.83
CA ASN A 40 -7.15 2.62 1.80
C ASN A 40 -7.46 1.58 0.72
N THR A 41 -6.77 1.62 -0.41
CA THR A 41 -6.89 0.63 -1.49
C THR A 41 -6.36 -0.73 -1.06
N ILE A 42 -5.19 -0.75 -0.41
CA ILE A 42 -4.60 -1.96 0.18
C ILE A 42 -5.55 -2.54 1.23
N GLU A 43 -6.09 -1.73 2.13
CA GLU A 43 -7.03 -2.18 3.15
C GLU A 43 -8.25 -2.88 2.53
N ARG A 44 -8.90 -2.23 1.55
CA ARG A 44 -10.03 -2.84 0.82
C ARG A 44 -9.65 -4.14 0.11
N TRP A 45 -8.49 -4.16 -0.55
CA TRP A 45 -8.00 -5.36 -1.22
C TRP A 45 -7.77 -6.50 -0.21
N THR A 46 -7.20 -6.20 0.97
CA THR A 46 -6.99 -7.22 1.99
C THR A 46 -8.30 -7.80 2.50
N VAL A 47 -9.31 -6.96 2.75
CA VAL A 47 -10.67 -7.42 3.14
C VAL A 47 -11.26 -8.32 2.06
N ASN A 48 -11.20 -7.92 0.79
CA ASN A 48 -11.73 -8.72 -0.33
C ASN A 48 -11.00 -10.06 -0.52
N ASN A 49 -9.73 -10.12 -0.15
CA ASN A 49 -8.90 -11.33 -0.26
C ASN A 49 -8.84 -12.13 1.05
N ASN A 50 -9.68 -11.82 2.04
CA ASN A 50 -9.68 -12.44 3.38
C ASN A 50 -8.30 -12.39 4.08
N MET A 51 -7.51 -11.36 3.79
CA MET A 51 -6.26 -11.05 4.45
C MET A 51 -6.50 -10.03 5.57
N LYS A 52 -5.65 -10.06 6.60
CA LYS A 52 -5.78 -9.18 7.77
C LYS A 52 -4.52 -8.36 7.96
N LEU A 53 -4.63 -7.04 7.80
CA LEU A 53 -3.57 -6.11 8.16
C LEU A 53 -3.32 -6.13 9.67
N ASN A 54 -2.06 -6.16 10.06
CA ASN A 54 -1.67 -6.06 11.46
C ASN A 54 -1.32 -4.62 11.81
N GLY A 55 -2.32 -3.83 12.19
CA GLY A 55 -2.13 -2.41 12.52
C GLY A 55 -1.17 -2.13 13.68
N LYS A 56 -0.79 -3.14 14.49
CA LYS A 56 0.26 -2.99 15.52
C LYS A 56 1.68 -3.06 14.93
N LYS A 57 1.83 -3.64 13.73
CA LYS A 57 3.11 -3.80 13.02
C LYS A 57 3.25 -2.84 11.84
N CYS A 58 2.14 -2.34 11.29
CA CYS A 58 2.15 -1.24 10.32
C CYS A 58 2.69 0.03 10.99
N LYS A 59 3.60 0.74 10.31
CA LYS A 59 4.23 1.97 10.78
C LYS A 59 3.75 3.16 9.97
#